data_AF-A0A238Z4M7-F1
#
_entry.id   AF-A0A238Z4M7-F1
#
_cell.length_a   1.000
_cell.length_b   1.000
_cell.length_c   1.000
_cell.angle_alpha   90.00
_cell.angle_beta   90.00
_cell.angle_gamma   90.00
#
_symmetry.space_group_name_H-M   'P 1'
#
loop_
_entity.id
_entity.type
_entity.pdbx_description
1 polymer ?
#
loop_
_entity_poly.entity_id
_entity_poly.type
_entity_poly.pdbx_seq_one_letter_code
_entity_poly.pdbx_strand_id
1 'polypeptide(L)'
;MLNREKLAAIGIAAAATTTFFASPAQAASAAKAEVVGKSGTVVRFTAAAGQVNSLTITISGRTITLDDKVAIKAGKGCKAVKGDKTKVKCTTTRKPTGLSVTLGDKNDQVYNETAVPLTANGGVGNDTVFGGRGKRHPHRW
;
A
#
# COMPACT_ATOMS: atom_id res chain seq x y z
N MET A 1 -83.31 -0.36 24.16
CA MET A 1 -82.57 0.92 24.03
C MET A 1 -81.31 0.85 24.87
N LEU A 2 -80.14 0.62 24.26
CA LEU A 2 -78.87 1.22 24.73
C LEU A 2 -77.82 1.11 23.62
N ASN A 3 -77.07 2.19 23.48
CA ASN A 3 -76.26 2.61 22.35
C ASN A 3 -74.78 2.65 22.80
N ARG A 4 -73.85 2.60 21.82
CA ARG A 4 -72.48 3.17 21.85
C ARG A 4 -71.38 2.33 22.52
N GLU A 5 -70.47 1.76 21.74
CA GLU A 5 -69.23 2.38 21.21
C GLU A 5 -68.18 2.62 22.30
N LYS A 6 -67.12 1.77 22.30
CA LYS A 6 -65.68 2.14 22.36
C LYS A 6 -64.84 0.91 22.69
N LEU A 7 -64.27 0.28 21.66
CA LEU A 7 -63.07 -0.56 21.82
C LEU A 7 -61.91 0.36 22.22
N ALA A 8 -61.44 0.25 23.47
CA ALA A 8 -60.15 0.79 23.86
C ALA A 8 -59.08 -0.21 23.40
N ALA A 9 -58.45 0.06 22.25
CA ALA A 9 -57.32 -0.72 21.76
C ALA A 9 -56.10 -0.50 22.67
N ILE A 10 -55.57 -1.60 23.21
CA ILE A 10 -54.34 -1.64 23.99
C ILE A 10 -53.17 -1.42 23.02
N GLY A 11 -52.62 -0.20 22.99
CA GLY A 11 -51.46 0.14 22.18
C GLY A 11 -50.18 -0.45 22.78
N ILE A 12 -49.76 -1.61 22.32
CA ILE A 12 -48.39 -2.11 22.54
C ILE A 12 -47.49 -1.42 21.51
N ALA A 13 -46.88 -0.30 21.88
CA ALA A 13 -45.82 0.31 21.08
C ALA A 13 -44.53 -0.48 21.29
N ALA A 14 -44.26 -1.44 20.40
CA ALA A 14 -42.97 -2.12 20.33
C ALA A 14 -41.90 -1.12 19.86
N ALA A 15 -41.04 -0.69 20.77
CA ALA A 15 -39.87 0.13 20.46
C ALA A 15 -38.85 -0.73 19.69
N ALA A 16 -38.82 -0.63 18.37
CA ALA A 16 -37.79 -1.23 17.53
C ALA A 16 -36.47 -0.45 17.71
N THR A 17 -35.60 -0.93 18.59
CA THR A 17 -34.24 -0.42 18.76
C THR A 17 -33.38 -0.88 17.58
N THR A 18 -33.27 -0.06 16.54
CA THR A 18 -32.29 -0.28 15.46
C THR A 18 -30.89 -0.01 16.01
N THR A 19 -30.21 -1.07 16.49
CA THR A 19 -28.79 -1.01 16.80
C THR A 19 -28.01 -0.88 15.49
N PHE A 20 -27.66 0.35 15.13
CA PHE A 20 -26.68 0.63 14.09
C PHE A 20 -25.33 0.07 14.55
N PHE A 21 -24.97 -1.13 14.09
CA PHE A 21 -23.62 -1.66 14.22
C PHE A 21 -22.69 -0.80 13.36
N ALA A 22 -22.09 0.23 13.97
CA ALA A 22 -20.97 0.93 13.37
C ALA A 22 -19.81 -0.07 13.25
N SER A 23 -19.68 -0.70 12.08
CA SER A 23 -18.51 -1.52 11.78
C SER A 23 -17.29 -0.60 11.78
N PRO A 24 -16.19 -0.95 12.46
CA PRO A 24 -14.98 -0.16 12.40
C PRO A 24 -14.49 -0.17 10.95
N ALA A 25 -14.45 1.02 10.33
CA ALA A 25 -13.76 1.22 9.07
C ALA A 25 -12.26 0.98 9.34
N GLN A 26 -11.79 -0.24 9.11
CA GLN A 26 -10.39 -0.58 9.19
C GLN A 26 -9.69 0.20 8.09
N ALA A 27 -9.04 1.31 8.48
CA ALA A 27 -8.23 2.08 7.55
C ALA A 27 -7.14 1.15 7.01
N ALA A 28 -7.24 0.82 5.71
CA ALA A 28 -6.19 0.10 5.02
C ALA A 28 -4.87 0.84 5.29
N SER A 29 -3.93 0.14 5.90
CA SER A 29 -2.59 0.71 6.08
C SER A 29 -2.03 1.01 4.70
N ALA A 30 -1.43 2.18 4.51
CA ALA A 30 -0.78 2.52 3.24
C ALA A 30 0.58 1.85 3.18
N ALA A 31 1.03 1.48 1.97
CA ALA A 31 2.41 1.05 1.75
C ALA A 31 3.38 2.15 2.20
N LYS A 32 4.61 1.82 2.56
CA LYS A 32 5.60 2.79 3.05
C LYS A 32 6.87 2.77 2.20
N ALA A 33 7.38 3.94 1.88
CA ALA A 33 8.65 4.12 1.18
C ALA A 33 9.61 5.01 1.97
N GLU A 34 10.88 4.64 2.05
CA GLU A 34 11.90 5.45 2.72
C GLU A 34 13.31 5.16 2.23
N VAL A 35 14.22 6.11 2.48
CA VAL A 35 15.65 5.95 2.27
C VAL A 35 16.29 5.43 3.55
N VAL A 36 17.01 4.30 3.43
CA VAL A 36 17.64 3.57 4.54
C VAL A 36 19.15 3.38 4.34
N GLY A 37 19.78 2.77 5.34
CA GLY A 37 21.21 2.49 5.39
C GLY A 37 22.02 3.67 5.92
N LYS A 38 23.19 3.39 6.52
CA LYS A 38 24.10 4.41 7.09
C LYS A 38 24.50 5.45 6.03
N SER A 39 24.68 5.01 4.80
CA SER A 39 25.03 5.88 3.67
C SER A 39 23.83 6.59 3.04
N GLY A 40 22.57 6.22 3.33
CA GLY A 40 21.38 6.82 2.73
C GLY A 40 21.25 6.61 1.22
N THR A 41 21.70 5.46 0.72
CA THR A 41 21.75 5.10 -0.71
C THR A 41 20.83 3.95 -1.09
N VAL A 42 20.09 3.38 -0.13
CA VAL A 42 19.14 2.29 -0.38
C VAL A 42 17.72 2.81 -0.23
N VAL A 43 16.87 2.55 -1.21
CA VAL A 43 15.43 2.87 -1.12
C VAL A 43 14.68 1.60 -0.75
N ARG A 44 13.88 1.68 0.32
CA ARG A 44 13.05 0.59 0.81
C ARG A 44 11.58 0.89 0.53
N PHE A 45 10.88 -0.10 -0.01
CA PHE A 45 9.43 -0.14 -0.13
C PHE A 45 8.89 -1.32 0.69
N THR A 46 7.82 -1.07 1.44
CA THR A 46 7.12 -2.09 2.22
C THR A 46 5.63 -1.94 1.97
N ALA A 47 5.04 -2.91 1.30
CA ALA A 47 3.60 -2.99 1.12
C ALA A 47 2.87 -3.11 2.46
N ALA A 48 1.60 -2.77 2.45
CA ALA A 48 0.71 -2.96 3.58
C ALA A 48 -0.17 -4.19 3.36
N ALA A 49 -0.56 -4.85 4.44
CA ALA A 49 -1.35 -6.07 4.37
C ALA A 49 -2.69 -5.87 3.65
N GLY A 50 -3.10 -6.90 2.90
CA GLY A 50 -4.36 -6.97 2.17
C GLY A 50 -4.42 -6.09 0.93
N GLN A 51 -3.32 -5.45 0.54
CA GLN A 51 -3.21 -4.69 -0.70
C GLN A 51 -2.77 -5.61 -1.83
N VAL A 52 -3.19 -5.31 -3.05
CA VAL A 52 -2.52 -5.84 -4.23
C VAL A 52 -1.66 -4.70 -4.76
N ASN A 53 -0.39 -4.94 -5.03
CA ASN A 53 0.58 -3.94 -5.46
C ASN A 53 0.98 -4.15 -6.93
N SER A 54 1.26 -3.05 -7.61
CA SER A 54 1.82 -3.03 -8.97
C SER A 54 2.85 -1.91 -9.03
N LEU A 55 4.00 -2.18 -8.42
CA LEU A 55 5.04 -1.19 -8.16
C LEU A 55 5.95 -1.01 -9.39
N THR A 56 6.01 0.20 -9.92
CA THR A 56 6.97 0.61 -10.94
C THR A 56 8.04 1.52 -10.33
N ILE A 57 9.31 1.22 -10.61
CA ILE A 57 10.46 1.92 -10.06
C ILE A 57 11.26 2.56 -11.18
N THR A 58 11.41 3.87 -11.15
CA THR A 58 12.22 4.65 -12.10
C THR A 58 13.27 5.49 -11.39
N ILE A 59 14.28 5.97 -12.12
CA ILE A 59 15.38 6.77 -11.57
C ILE A 59 15.67 7.98 -12.44
N SER A 60 15.91 9.14 -11.81
CA SER A 60 16.54 10.31 -12.42
C SER A 60 17.61 10.86 -11.48
N GLY A 61 18.88 10.74 -11.87
CA GLY A 61 20.02 11.11 -11.03
C GLY A 61 20.07 10.33 -9.71
N ARG A 62 19.79 11.00 -8.58
CA ARG A 62 19.71 10.42 -7.23
C ARG A 62 18.28 10.21 -6.74
N THR A 63 17.28 10.52 -7.56
CA THR A 63 15.87 10.43 -7.19
C THR A 63 15.27 9.17 -7.78
N ILE A 64 14.88 8.25 -6.91
CA ILE A 64 14.05 7.10 -7.24
C ILE A 64 12.60 7.52 -7.15
N THR A 65 11.82 7.25 -8.19
CA THR A 65 10.36 7.39 -8.15
C THR A 65 9.75 6.01 -8.01
N LEU A 66 8.89 5.86 -7.01
CA LEU A 66 8.08 4.67 -6.79
C LEU A 66 6.64 5.05 -7.15
N ASP A 67 6.03 4.28 -8.03
CA ASP A 67 4.66 4.45 -8.49
C ASP A 67 3.93 3.14 -8.33
N ASP A 68 2.77 3.14 -7.70
CA ASP A 68 1.99 1.95 -7.41
C ASP A 68 0.52 2.18 -7.73
N LYS A 69 -0.31 1.15 -7.63
CA LYS A 69 -1.77 1.27 -7.75
C LYS A 69 -2.46 1.61 -6.41
N VAL A 70 -1.76 1.39 -5.29
CA VAL A 70 -2.26 1.72 -3.95
C VAL A 70 -1.47 2.88 -3.33
N ALA A 71 -2.04 3.51 -2.31
CA ALA A 71 -1.42 4.69 -1.70
C ALA A 71 -0.08 4.33 -1.02
N ILE A 72 0.93 5.19 -1.23
CA ILE A 72 2.24 5.08 -0.61
C ILE A 72 2.45 6.25 0.35
N LYS A 73 2.68 5.92 1.62
CA LYS A 73 3.15 6.84 2.66
C LYS A 73 4.64 7.13 2.47
N ALA A 74 4.95 8.38 2.20
CA ALA A 74 6.33 8.86 2.16
C ALA A 74 6.95 8.89 3.58
N GLY A 75 8.03 8.14 3.76
CA GLY A 75 8.89 8.14 4.94
C GLY A 75 10.15 9.00 4.75
N LYS A 76 11.17 8.73 5.56
CA LYS A 76 12.43 9.50 5.56
C LYS A 76 13.06 9.51 4.16
N GLY A 77 13.48 10.70 3.69
CA GLY A 77 14.12 10.87 2.40
C GLY A 77 13.18 10.75 1.19
N CYS A 78 11.88 10.53 1.41
CA CYS A 78 10.87 10.46 0.37
C CYS A 78 9.85 11.60 0.51
N LYS A 79 9.26 12.00 -0.61
CA LYS A 79 8.17 12.98 -0.68
C LYS A 79 7.07 12.46 -1.59
N ALA A 80 5.82 12.58 -1.17
CA ALA A 80 4.68 12.28 -2.03
C ALA A 80 4.62 13.25 -3.21
N VAL A 81 4.16 12.77 -4.36
CA VAL A 81 3.91 13.62 -5.53
C VAL A 81 2.58 14.36 -5.31
N LYS A 82 2.58 15.68 -5.50
CA LYS A 82 1.38 16.49 -5.29
C LYS A 82 0.29 16.06 -6.28
N GLY A 83 -0.89 15.73 -5.74
CA GLY A 83 -2.03 15.27 -6.54
C GLY A 83 -2.04 13.76 -6.80
N ASP A 84 -1.00 13.03 -6.38
CA ASP A 84 -0.90 11.59 -6.61
C ASP A 84 -0.40 10.88 -5.34
N LYS A 85 -1.32 10.19 -4.66
CA LYS A 85 -1.03 9.47 -3.40
C LYS A 85 -0.37 8.12 -3.62
N THR A 86 -0.33 7.60 -4.83
CA THR A 86 0.28 6.31 -5.15
C THR A 86 1.72 6.45 -5.63
N LYS A 87 2.19 7.71 -5.76
CA LYS A 87 3.52 8.04 -6.24
C LYS A 87 4.34 8.81 -5.20
N VAL A 88 5.57 8.37 -4.99
CA VAL A 88 6.55 9.03 -4.11
C VAL A 88 7.91 9.16 -4.79
N LYS A 89 8.63 10.24 -4.46
CA LYS A 89 10.00 10.49 -4.91
C LYS A 89 10.94 10.40 -3.72
N CYS A 90 11.84 9.41 -3.74
CA CYS A 90 12.86 9.16 -2.73
C CYS A 90 14.21 9.68 -3.23
N THR A 91 14.78 10.66 -2.55
CA THR A 91 16.08 11.24 -2.93
C THR A 91 17.16 10.74 -1.99
N THR A 92 18.10 9.97 -2.53
CA THR A 92 19.25 9.45 -1.79
C THR A 92 20.32 10.52 -1.61
N THR A 93 21.18 10.35 -0.60
CA THR A 93 22.28 11.29 -0.33
C THR A 93 23.36 11.25 -1.41
N ARG A 94 23.58 10.07 -2.03
CA ARG A 94 24.53 9.81 -3.13
C ARG A 94 23.87 8.93 -4.19
N LYS A 95 24.61 8.47 -5.19
CA LYS A 95 24.11 7.53 -6.20
C LYS A 95 23.43 6.33 -5.52
N PRO A 96 22.18 5.97 -5.87
CA PRO A 96 21.50 4.81 -5.30
C PRO A 96 22.31 3.53 -5.53
N THR A 97 22.42 2.71 -4.50
CA THR A 97 23.18 1.45 -4.52
C THR A 97 22.29 0.22 -4.44
N GLY A 98 21.03 0.37 -4.03
CA GLY A 98 20.12 -0.75 -3.90
C GLY A 98 18.67 -0.33 -3.74
N LEU A 99 17.79 -1.24 -4.14
CA LEU A 99 16.34 -1.20 -3.95
C LEU A 99 15.98 -2.42 -3.10
N SER A 100 15.21 -2.20 -2.04
CA SER A 100 14.69 -3.27 -1.17
C SER A 100 13.18 -3.20 -1.18
N VAL A 101 12.53 -4.25 -1.69
CA VAL A 101 11.07 -4.28 -1.88
C VAL A 101 10.51 -5.46 -1.10
N THR A 102 9.44 -5.23 -0.34
CA THR A 102 8.65 -6.27 0.31
C THR A 102 7.19 -6.08 -0.11
N LEU A 103 6.64 -7.07 -0.83
CA LEU A 103 5.31 -6.99 -1.45
C LEU A 103 4.20 -7.54 -0.55
N GLY A 104 4.50 -8.48 0.34
CA GLY A 104 3.62 -8.82 1.45
C GLY A 104 2.71 -10.00 1.15
N ASP A 105 1.41 -9.76 1.03
CA ASP A 105 0.42 -10.79 0.70
C ASP A 105 -0.31 -10.43 -0.59
N LYS A 106 -0.99 -11.41 -1.20
CA LYS A 106 -1.68 -11.34 -2.50
C LYS A 106 -0.71 -11.55 -3.67
N ASN A 107 -1.21 -11.31 -4.88
CA ASN A 107 -0.47 -11.55 -6.12
C ASN A 107 0.06 -10.21 -6.61
N ASP A 108 1.29 -9.88 -6.24
CA ASP A 108 1.87 -8.56 -6.45
C ASP A 108 2.85 -8.52 -7.61
N GLN A 109 3.14 -7.30 -8.08
CA GLN A 109 4.05 -7.08 -9.19
C GLN A 109 5.04 -5.96 -8.87
N VAL A 110 6.30 -6.15 -9.23
CA VAL A 110 7.32 -5.10 -9.20
C VAL A 110 8.11 -5.03 -10.51
N TYR A 111 8.22 -3.81 -11.04
CA TYR A 111 8.96 -3.46 -12.24
C TYR A 111 10.09 -2.50 -11.90
N ASN A 112 11.32 -3.01 -11.89
CA ASN A 112 12.49 -2.15 -11.77
C ASN A 112 12.93 -1.67 -13.16
N GLU A 113 12.62 -0.44 -13.55
CA GLU A 113 13.09 0.09 -14.85
C GLU A 113 14.51 0.67 -14.78
N THR A 114 15.15 0.57 -13.61
CA THR A 114 16.47 1.14 -13.34
C THR A 114 17.59 0.11 -13.55
N ALA A 115 18.83 0.57 -13.45
CA ALA A 115 20.02 -0.30 -13.34
C ALA A 115 20.46 -0.53 -11.89
N VAL A 116 19.69 -0.03 -10.91
CA VAL A 116 20.00 -0.20 -9.48
C VAL A 116 19.63 -1.63 -9.07
N PRO A 117 20.51 -2.36 -8.36
CA PRO A 117 20.22 -3.71 -7.89
C PRO A 117 18.93 -3.77 -7.07
N LEU A 118 18.06 -4.74 -7.37
CA LEU A 118 16.82 -5.00 -6.64
C LEU A 118 16.94 -6.26 -5.80
N THR A 119 16.59 -6.15 -4.52
CA THR A 119 16.24 -7.27 -3.65
C THR A 119 14.75 -7.20 -3.37
N ALA A 120 13.99 -8.17 -3.85
CA ALA A 120 12.55 -8.25 -3.65
C ALA A 120 12.18 -9.49 -2.83
N ASN A 121 11.27 -9.31 -1.87
CA ASN A 121 10.59 -10.38 -1.17
C ASN A 121 9.09 -10.29 -1.55
N GLY A 122 8.60 -11.28 -2.29
CA GLY A 122 7.21 -11.38 -2.71
C GLY A 122 6.30 -11.58 -1.50
N GLY A 123 6.61 -12.58 -0.68
CA GLY A 123 5.79 -12.96 0.46
C GLY A 123 4.77 -14.01 0.06
N VAL A 124 3.53 -13.87 0.54
CA VAL A 124 2.47 -14.87 0.31
C VAL A 124 1.66 -14.52 -0.93
N GLY A 125 1.74 -15.38 -1.94
CA GLY A 125 0.92 -15.32 -3.14
C GLY A 125 1.76 -15.56 -4.39
N ASN A 126 1.16 -15.31 -5.55
CA ASN A 126 1.81 -15.50 -6.84
C ASN A 126 2.37 -14.17 -7.35
N ASP A 127 3.58 -13.85 -6.92
CA ASP A 127 4.23 -12.57 -7.22
C ASP A 127 5.06 -12.60 -8.50
N THR A 128 5.14 -11.46 -9.18
CA THR A 128 5.98 -11.27 -10.37
C THR A 128 7.03 -10.18 -10.13
N VAL A 129 8.31 -10.52 -10.34
CA VAL A 129 9.44 -9.61 -10.11
C VAL A 129 10.22 -9.41 -11.40
N PHE A 130 10.24 -8.18 -11.92
CA PHE A 130 11.10 -7.77 -13.02
C PHE A 130 12.30 -6.98 -12.46
N GLY A 131 13.44 -7.67 -12.31
CA GLY A 131 14.65 -7.19 -11.62
C GLY A 131 15.39 -6.00 -12.25
N GLY A 132 15.04 -5.67 -13.50
CA GLY A 132 15.47 -4.46 -14.21
C GLY A 132 16.56 -4.63 -15.25
N ARG A 133 17.06 -3.50 -15.77
CA ARG A 133 17.97 -3.45 -16.94
C ARG A 133 19.45 -3.60 -16.56
N GLY A 134 19.76 -3.84 -15.28
CA GLY A 134 21.10 -4.13 -14.81
C GLY A 134 21.65 -5.45 -15.39
N LYS A 135 22.98 -5.61 -15.41
CA LYS A 135 23.61 -6.86 -15.85
C LYS A 135 23.06 -8.03 -15.03
N ARG A 136 22.57 -9.08 -15.70
CA ARG A 136 22.24 -10.37 -15.06
C ARG A 136 23.48 -10.89 -14.34
N HIS A 137 23.45 -10.98 -13.01
CA HIS A 137 24.38 -11.83 -12.29
C HIS A 137 23.85 -13.27 -12.39
N PRO A 138 24.64 -14.23 -12.91
CA PRO A 138 24.25 -15.62 -12.90
C PRO A 138 24.30 -16.14 -11.46
N HIS A 139 23.14 -16.32 -10.84
CA HIS A 139 23.04 -17.08 -9.60
C HIS A 139 23.16 -18.56 -9.97
N ARG A 140 24.32 -19.17 -9.71
CA ARG A 140 24.45 -20.64 -9.61
C ARG A 140 23.91 -21.03 -8.24
N TRP A 141 22.88 -21.87 -8.24
CA TRP A 141 22.40 -22.59 -7.06
C TRP A 141 23.37 -23.70 -6.70
#